data_AF-A0A0F0GY27-F1
#
_entry.id   AF-A0A0F0GY27-F1
#
_cell.length_a   1.000
_cell.length_b   1.000
_cell.length_c   1.000
_cell.angle_alpha   90.00
_cell.angle_beta   90.00
_cell.angle_gamma   90.00
#
_symmetry.space_group_name_H-M   'P 1'
#
loop_
_entity.id
_entity.type
_entity.pdbx_description
1 polymer ?
#
loop_
_entity_poly.entity_id
_entity_poly.type
_entity_poly.pdbx_seq_one_letter_code
_entity_poly.pdbx_strand_id
1 'polypeptide(L)'
;MTGLVQAARQMTRAEVSTLLGMILSAGHRISAGHEAVAMWRASLTGYSLPECLAALVVHNEFSSVAPRPHDLISHIRRARRLVLNERVLAESTARPDPDEAARASNTHMAAIRAAMGWKRPDEHTAALTVACPVLECGAAAGMPCRRTGTARKGRPENRELRKGVHASRTELAAEQHDQAEQAADTLPRKEIPA
;
A
#
# COMPACT_ATOMS: atom_id res chain seq x y z
N MET A 1 25.47 3.77 -33.75
CA MET A 1 24.60 4.49 -32.78
C MET A 1 25.43 4.78 -31.55
N THR A 2 26.11 5.93 -31.53
CA THR A 2 27.04 6.34 -30.48
C THR A 2 26.21 6.92 -29.34
N GLY A 3 25.94 6.11 -28.31
CA GLY A 3 25.28 6.55 -27.10
C GLY A 3 26.16 7.58 -26.40
N LEU A 4 25.78 8.86 -26.47
CA LEU A 4 26.32 9.88 -25.60
C LEU A 4 25.97 9.46 -24.17
N VAL A 5 26.98 8.96 -23.44
CA VAL A 5 26.96 8.91 -21.99
C VAL A 5 26.82 10.36 -21.56
N GLN A 6 25.57 10.79 -21.34
CA GLN A 6 25.26 12.12 -20.86
C GLN A 6 25.93 12.23 -19.49
N ALA A 7 27.09 12.90 -19.46
CA ALA A 7 27.87 13.08 -18.25
C ALA A 7 26.93 13.63 -17.18
N ALA A 8 26.64 12.80 -16.17
CA ALA A 8 25.71 13.13 -15.12
C ALA A 8 26.08 14.51 -14.55
N ARG A 9 25.21 15.51 -14.73
CA ARG A 9 25.48 16.88 -14.28
C ARG A 9 25.81 16.82 -12.79
N GLN A 10 27.05 17.15 -12.46
CA GLN A 10 27.45 17.28 -11.07
C GLN A 10 26.91 18.60 -10.54
N MET A 11 26.39 18.57 -9.31
CA MET A 11 26.06 19.80 -8.61
C MET A 11 27.35 20.62 -8.41
N THR A 12 27.23 21.93 -8.61
CA THR A 12 28.28 22.89 -8.32
C THR A 12 28.48 23.01 -6.81
N ARG A 13 29.64 23.52 -6.40
CA ARG A 13 29.92 23.82 -5.00
C ARG A 13 28.86 24.75 -4.39
N ALA A 14 28.43 25.76 -5.15
CA ALA A 14 27.40 26.71 -4.70
C ALA A 14 26.06 26.01 -4.47
N GLU A 15 25.62 25.16 -5.40
CA GLU A 15 24.37 24.39 -5.26
C GLU A 15 24.38 23.48 -4.00
N VAL A 16 25.51 22.82 -3.72
CA VAL A 16 25.65 21.99 -2.50
C VAL A 16 25.66 22.85 -1.25
N SER A 17 26.37 23.98 -1.26
CA SER A 17 26.35 24.93 -0.14
C SER A 17 24.95 25.48 0.13
N THR A 18 24.15 25.78 -0.90
CA THR A 18 22.74 26.15 -0.75
C THR A 18 21.94 25.04 -0.09
N LEU A 19 22.10 23.78 -0.53
CA LEU A 19 21.41 22.64 0.06
C LEU A 19 21.74 22.47 1.55
N LEU A 20 23.02 22.52 1.92
CA LEU A 20 23.45 22.43 3.33
C LEU A 20 22.92 23.61 4.16
N GLY A 21 22.88 24.81 3.58
CA GLY A 21 22.25 25.98 4.20
C GLY A 21 20.78 25.73 4.53
N MET A 22 20.02 25.16 3.59
CA MET A 22 18.61 24.82 3.82
C MET A 22 18.43 23.75 4.92
N ILE A 23 19.32 22.77 5.01
CA ILE A 23 19.30 21.75 6.08
C ILE A 23 19.54 22.41 7.45
N LEU A 24 20.51 23.33 7.54
CA LEU A 24 20.76 24.10 8.76
C LEU A 24 19.57 24.99 9.14
N SER A 25 18.96 25.67 8.17
CA SER A 25 17.77 26.51 8.39
C SER A 25 16.56 25.71 8.86
N ALA A 26 16.46 24.43 8.50
CA ALA A 26 15.44 23.51 9.02
C ALA A 26 15.70 23.06 10.47
N GLY A 27 16.75 23.56 11.14
CA GLY A 27 17.07 23.26 12.53
C GLY A 27 17.97 22.04 12.72
N HIS A 28 18.42 21.41 11.63
CA HIS A 28 19.31 20.25 11.71
C HIS A 28 20.74 20.65 11.99
N ARG A 29 21.43 19.89 12.84
CA ARG A 29 22.86 20.08 13.09
C ARG A 29 23.67 19.23 12.13
N ILE A 30 24.33 19.87 11.17
CA ILE A 30 25.21 19.23 10.19
C ILE A 30 26.53 20.00 10.04
N SER A 31 27.58 19.29 9.62
CA SER A 31 28.84 19.96 9.21
C SER A 31 28.67 20.56 7.82
N ALA A 32 28.95 21.85 7.67
CA ALA A 32 28.93 22.58 6.40
C ALA A 32 30.33 23.05 5.95
N GLY A 33 31.39 22.44 6.50
CA GLY A 33 32.78 22.73 6.14
C GLY A 33 33.14 22.30 4.71
N HIS A 34 34.34 22.71 4.25
CA HIS A 34 34.84 22.41 2.90
C HIS A 34 34.81 20.90 2.56
N GLU A 35 35.22 20.06 3.51
CA GLU A 35 35.21 18.60 3.37
C GLU A 35 33.79 18.04 3.25
N ALA A 36 32.85 18.57 4.04
CA ALA A 36 31.45 18.16 3.96
C ALA A 36 30.85 18.53 2.60
N VAL A 37 31.13 19.73 2.08
CA VAL A 37 30.69 20.15 0.74
C VAL A 37 31.26 19.22 -0.33
N ALA A 38 32.55 18.86 -0.25
CA ALA A 38 33.17 17.95 -1.20
C ALA A 38 32.54 16.54 -1.16
N MET A 39 32.32 16.00 0.04
CA MET A 39 31.71 14.68 0.25
C MET A 39 30.25 14.63 -0.23
N TRP A 40 29.45 15.66 0.06
CA TRP A 40 28.07 15.77 -0.43
C TRP A 40 28.02 15.89 -1.94
N ARG A 41 28.92 16.69 -2.53
CA ARG A 41 29.02 16.84 -3.99
C ARG A 41 29.36 15.52 -4.66
N ALA A 42 30.32 14.76 -4.12
CA ALA A 42 30.66 13.44 -4.64
C ALA A 42 29.48 12.47 -4.55
N SER A 43 28.79 12.46 -3.40
CA SER A 43 27.66 11.56 -3.15
C SER A 43 26.43 11.86 -4.02
N LEU A 44 26.16 13.13 -4.31
CA LEU A 44 24.99 13.57 -5.08
C LEU A 44 25.24 13.66 -6.59
N THR A 45 26.29 13.02 -7.10
CA THR A 45 26.57 12.96 -8.54
C THR A 45 25.38 12.37 -9.31
N GLY A 46 24.87 13.10 -10.31
CA GLY A 46 23.72 12.68 -11.11
C GLY A 46 22.34 13.05 -10.56
N TYR A 47 22.31 13.85 -9.49
CA TYR A 47 21.12 14.45 -8.92
C TYR A 47 21.18 15.97 -9.05
N SER A 48 20.05 16.61 -9.36
CA SER A 48 19.96 18.06 -9.50
C SER A 48 19.60 18.74 -8.17
N LEU A 49 19.93 20.02 -8.02
CA LEU A 49 19.55 20.80 -6.83
C LEU A 49 18.04 20.77 -6.55
N PRO A 50 17.13 20.97 -7.53
CA PRO A 50 15.69 20.90 -7.28
C PRO A 50 15.23 19.53 -6.76
N GLU A 51 15.79 18.43 -7.28
CA GLU A 51 15.47 17.08 -6.80
C GLU A 51 15.91 16.88 -5.35
N CYS A 52 17.11 17.36 -5.00
CA CYS A 52 17.62 17.30 -3.63
C CYS A 52 16.80 18.15 -2.66
N LEU A 53 16.35 19.34 -3.07
CA LEU A 53 15.48 20.20 -2.25
C LEU A 53 14.09 19.57 -2.04
N ALA A 54 13.50 18.99 -3.08
CA ALA A 54 12.23 18.27 -2.96
C ALA A 54 12.35 17.06 -2.03
N ALA A 55 13.44 16.29 -2.15
CA ALA A 55 13.73 15.18 -1.27
C ALA A 55 13.93 15.62 0.19
N LEU A 56 14.55 16.78 0.43
CA LEU A 56 14.72 17.36 1.75
C LEU A 56 13.38 17.72 2.41
N VAL A 57 12.44 18.30 1.65
CA VAL A 57 11.09 18.60 2.14
C VAL A 57 10.39 17.33 2.62
N VAL A 58 10.42 16.28 1.80
CA VAL A 58 9.84 14.97 2.16
C VAL A 58 10.54 14.37 3.37
N HIS A 59 11.87 14.43 3.45
CA HIS A 59 12.61 13.91 4.60
C HIS A 59 12.19 14.60 5.90
N ASN A 60 12.07 15.93 5.89
CA ASN A 60 11.69 16.71 7.07
C ASN A 60 10.24 16.48 7.52
N GLU A 61 9.34 16.06 6.62
CA GLU A 61 7.96 15.71 6.97
C GLU A 61 7.90 14.43 7.82
N PHE A 62 8.78 13.46 7.54
CA PHE A 62 8.72 12.12 8.14
C PHE A 62 9.85 11.81 9.12
N SER A 63 10.85 12.69 9.24
CA SER A 63 12.02 12.48 10.07
C SER A 63 12.47 13.76 10.77
N SER A 64 12.74 13.64 12.07
CA SER A 64 13.40 14.67 12.88
C SER A 64 14.92 14.55 12.87
N VAL A 65 15.48 13.52 12.20
CA VAL A 65 16.93 13.28 12.14
C VAL A 65 17.52 14.03 10.96
N ALA A 66 18.72 14.58 11.13
CA ALA A 66 19.42 15.28 10.07
C ALA A 66 19.63 14.38 8.83
N PRO A 67 19.28 14.85 7.63
CA PRO A 67 19.42 14.06 6.42
C PRO A 67 20.88 13.85 6.05
N ARG A 68 21.23 12.62 5.67
CA ARG A 68 22.50 12.27 5.04
C ARG A 68 22.30 12.16 3.52
N PRO A 69 23.36 12.25 2.69
CA PRO A 69 23.23 12.18 1.23
C PRO A 69 22.44 10.97 0.73
N HIS A 70 22.67 9.78 1.32
CA HIS A 70 21.98 8.56 0.93
C HIS A 70 20.46 8.57 1.23
N ASP A 71 19.99 9.37 2.18
CA ASP A 71 18.57 9.52 2.50
C ASP A 71 17.88 10.26 1.35
N LEU A 72 18.44 11.40 0.94
CA LEU A 72 17.95 12.19 -0.19
C LEU A 72 17.96 11.38 -1.49
N ILE A 73 19.05 10.65 -1.75
CA ILE A 73 19.16 9.76 -2.91
C ILE A 73 18.04 8.71 -2.91
N SER A 74 17.74 8.14 -1.73
CA SER A 74 16.68 7.14 -1.59
C SER A 74 15.30 7.73 -1.88
N HIS A 75 15.02 8.95 -1.40
CA HIS A 75 13.79 9.69 -1.73
C HIS A 75 13.69 10.00 -3.22
N ILE A 76 14.76 10.50 -3.86
CA ILE A 76 14.76 10.81 -5.30
C ILE A 76 14.55 9.54 -6.13
N ARG A 77 15.24 8.44 -5.81
CA ARG A 77 15.06 7.15 -6.50
C ARG A 77 13.66 6.63 -6.33
N ARG A 78 13.07 6.75 -5.14
CA ARG A 78 11.66 6.39 -4.89
C ARG A 78 10.72 7.23 -5.74
N ALA A 79 10.89 8.56 -5.77
CA ALA A 79 10.08 9.46 -6.58
C ALA A 79 10.20 9.15 -8.07
N ARG A 80 11.41 8.96 -8.59
CA ARG A 80 11.64 8.56 -10.00
C ARG A 80 10.96 7.22 -10.32
N ARG A 81 11.01 6.23 -9.42
CA ARG A 81 10.27 4.97 -9.59
C ARG A 81 8.77 5.16 -9.61
N LEU A 82 8.20 6.02 -8.77
CA LEU A 82 6.77 6.32 -8.80
C LEU A 82 6.36 6.98 -10.11
N VAL A 83 7.11 7.99 -10.58
CA VAL A 83 6.85 8.64 -11.87
C VAL A 83 7.00 7.67 -13.04
N LEU A 84 8.02 6.79 -13.02
CA LEU A 84 8.18 5.76 -14.04
C LEU A 84 7.04 4.75 -13.99
N ASN A 85 6.63 4.30 -12.81
CA ASN A 85 5.50 3.39 -12.65
C ASN A 85 4.19 4.05 -13.09
N GLU A 86 3.96 5.32 -12.77
CA GLU A 86 2.81 6.10 -13.25
C GLU A 86 2.82 6.24 -14.77
N ARG A 87 3.99 6.49 -15.38
CA ARG A 87 4.14 6.52 -16.83
C ARG A 87 3.92 5.15 -17.48
N VAL A 88 4.46 4.08 -16.90
CA VAL A 88 4.22 2.71 -17.36
C VAL A 88 2.75 2.32 -17.18
N LEU A 89 2.09 2.76 -16.11
CA LEU A 89 0.64 2.58 -15.90
C LEU A 89 -0.19 3.43 -16.88
N ALA A 90 0.31 4.59 -17.29
CA ALA A 90 -0.34 5.46 -18.28
C ALA A 90 -0.12 4.97 -19.73
N GLU A 91 1.04 4.37 -20.04
CA GLU A 91 1.37 3.79 -21.35
C GLU A 91 0.86 2.34 -21.49
N SER A 92 0.63 1.63 -20.38
CA SER A 92 -0.12 0.37 -20.33
C SER A 92 -1.60 0.66 -20.48
N THR A 93 -2.08 0.72 -21.72
CA THR A 93 -3.50 0.82 -22.06
C THR A 93 -4.35 -0.39 -21.64
N ALA A 94 -3.76 -1.41 -21.01
CA ALA A 94 -4.52 -2.39 -20.25
C ALA A 94 -4.59 -1.94 -18.79
N ARG A 95 -5.69 -1.25 -18.44
CA ARG A 95 -6.08 -1.06 -17.04
C ARG A 95 -6.15 -2.48 -16.44
N PRO A 96 -5.31 -2.83 -15.43
CA PRO A 96 -5.44 -4.14 -14.81
C PRO A 96 -6.88 -4.27 -14.33
N ASP A 97 -7.46 -5.46 -14.52
CA ASP A 97 -8.83 -5.73 -14.07
C ASP A 97 -8.93 -5.26 -12.62
N PRO A 98 -9.80 -4.28 -12.30
CA PRO A 98 -9.91 -3.73 -10.95
C PRO A 98 -10.14 -4.84 -9.91
N ASP A 99 -10.75 -5.96 -10.31
CA ASP A 99 -10.96 -7.11 -9.44
C ASP A 99 -9.67 -7.91 -9.17
N GLU A 100 -8.75 -7.99 -10.13
CA GLU A 100 -7.44 -8.62 -9.95
C GLU A 100 -6.52 -7.76 -9.07
N ALA A 101 -6.48 -6.44 -9.32
CA ALA A 101 -5.71 -5.51 -8.50
C ALA A 101 -6.20 -5.48 -7.04
N ALA A 102 -7.52 -5.53 -6.83
CA ALA A 102 -8.12 -5.60 -5.49
C ALA A 102 -7.75 -6.92 -4.78
N ARG A 103 -7.76 -8.06 -5.50
CA ARG A 103 -7.35 -9.37 -4.94
C ARG A 103 -5.90 -9.34 -4.47
N ALA A 104 -4.97 -8.87 -5.31
CA ALA A 104 -3.55 -8.81 -4.96
C ALA A 104 -3.28 -7.93 -3.71
N SER A 105 -3.90 -6.75 -3.67
CA SER A 105 -3.81 -5.84 -2.52
C SER A 105 -4.35 -6.47 -1.23
N ASN A 106 -5.49 -7.16 -1.31
CA ASN A 106 -6.08 -7.84 -0.15
C ASN A 106 -5.18 -8.94 0.40
N THR A 107 -4.58 -9.75 -0.47
CA THR A 107 -3.65 -10.82 -0.08
C THR A 107 -2.41 -10.25 0.60
N HIS A 108 -1.81 -9.20 0.03
CA HIS A 108 -0.65 -8.54 0.62
C HIS A 108 -0.94 -7.95 2.00
N MET A 109 -2.07 -7.25 2.14
CA MET A 109 -2.50 -6.69 3.42
C MET A 109 -2.91 -7.78 4.44
N ALA A 110 -3.37 -8.95 4.00
CA ALA A 110 -3.63 -10.07 4.89
C ALA A 110 -2.33 -10.64 5.47
N ALA A 111 -1.29 -10.80 4.64
CA ALA A 111 0.03 -11.25 5.08
C ALA A 111 0.66 -10.31 6.11
N ILE A 112 0.55 -8.99 5.89
CA ILE A 112 1.05 -7.98 6.84
C ILE A 112 0.32 -8.08 8.19
N ARG A 113 -1.02 -8.18 8.18
CA ARG A 113 -1.79 -8.30 9.44
C ARG A 113 -1.47 -9.57 10.20
N ALA A 114 -1.29 -10.70 9.49
CA ALA A 114 -0.88 -11.96 10.10
C ALA A 114 0.50 -11.85 10.77
N ALA A 115 1.47 -11.22 10.09
CA ALA A 115 2.81 -11.00 10.65
C ALA A 115 2.80 -10.11 11.91
N MET A 116 1.83 -9.19 12.01
CA MET A 116 1.64 -8.31 13.17
C MET A 116 0.83 -8.95 14.32
N GLY A 117 0.38 -10.20 14.16
CA GLY A 117 -0.50 -10.86 15.12
C GLY A 117 -1.92 -10.30 15.16
N TRP A 118 -2.31 -9.46 14.20
CA TRP A 118 -3.65 -8.90 14.11
C TRP A 118 -4.60 -9.90 13.46
N LYS A 119 -5.32 -10.65 14.28
CA LYS A 119 -6.39 -11.53 13.82
C LYS A 119 -7.61 -10.68 13.44
N ARG A 120 -8.19 -10.94 12.26
CA ARG A 120 -9.51 -10.39 11.94
C ARG A 120 -10.57 -11.05 12.84
N PRO A 121 -11.68 -10.36 13.17
CA PRO A 121 -12.79 -10.98 13.87
C PRO A 121 -13.25 -12.26 13.16
N ASP A 122 -13.55 -13.31 13.91
CA ASP A 122 -13.94 -14.60 13.35
C ASP A 122 -15.19 -14.49 12.47
N GLU A 123 -16.15 -13.63 12.87
CA GLU A 123 -17.34 -13.28 12.10
C GLU A 123 -17.03 -12.70 10.72
N HIS A 124 -15.96 -11.89 10.59
CA HIS A 124 -15.56 -11.35 9.29
C HIS A 124 -14.98 -12.46 8.40
N THR A 125 -14.19 -13.35 8.98
CA THR A 125 -13.61 -14.48 8.24
C THR A 125 -14.70 -15.42 7.76
N ALA A 126 -15.69 -15.73 8.60
CA ALA A 126 -16.87 -16.49 8.25
C ALA A 126 -17.68 -15.80 7.13
N ALA A 127 -17.96 -14.49 7.24
CA ALA A 127 -18.70 -13.75 6.24
C ALA A 127 -18.03 -13.74 4.85
N LEU A 128 -16.70 -13.81 4.77
CA LEU A 128 -15.99 -13.86 3.49
C LEU A 128 -16.10 -15.22 2.78
N THR A 129 -16.55 -16.28 3.45
CA THR A 129 -16.71 -17.61 2.81
C THR A 129 -17.87 -17.65 1.81
N VAL A 130 -18.85 -16.76 1.97
CA VAL A 130 -20.05 -16.67 1.13
C VAL A 130 -20.00 -15.45 0.22
N ALA A 131 -20.68 -15.48 -0.93
CA ALA A 131 -20.86 -14.29 -1.76
C ALA A 131 -21.81 -13.28 -1.10
N CYS A 132 -21.64 -11.98 -1.37
CA CYS A 132 -22.50 -10.94 -0.81
C CYS A 132 -23.87 -10.93 -1.52
N PRO A 133 -24.99 -11.09 -0.78
CA PRO A 133 -26.33 -11.12 -1.37
C PRO A 133 -26.89 -9.73 -1.73
N VAL A 134 -26.16 -8.65 -1.41
CA VAL A 134 -26.53 -7.27 -1.72
C VAL A 134 -26.33 -7.03 -3.22
N LEU A 135 -27.41 -6.69 -3.94
CA LEU A 135 -27.46 -6.68 -5.41
C LEU A 135 -26.39 -5.80 -6.06
N GLU A 136 -26.20 -4.58 -5.54
CA GLU A 136 -25.20 -3.63 -6.08
C GLU A 136 -23.78 -3.90 -5.57
N CYS A 137 -23.65 -4.71 -4.50
CA CYS A 137 -22.36 -5.12 -3.99
C CYS A 137 -21.79 -6.26 -4.84
N GLY A 138 -22.55 -7.36 -4.99
CA GLY A 138 -22.19 -8.54 -5.77
C GLY A 138 -20.84 -9.17 -5.43
N ALA A 139 -20.23 -8.82 -4.29
CA ALA A 139 -18.87 -9.23 -3.97
C ALA A 139 -18.77 -10.76 -3.83
N ALA A 140 -17.89 -11.37 -4.62
CA ALA A 140 -17.63 -12.81 -4.56
C ALA A 140 -17.09 -13.26 -3.19
N ALA A 141 -17.12 -14.57 -2.95
CA ALA A 141 -16.43 -15.17 -1.81
C ALA A 141 -14.93 -14.75 -1.80
N GLY A 142 -14.40 -14.45 -0.63
CA GLY A 142 -13.04 -13.94 -0.41
C GLY A 142 -12.86 -12.45 -0.70
N MET A 143 -13.81 -11.79 -1.38
CA MET A 143 -13.70 -10.36 -1.71
C MET A 143 -14.41 -9.48 -0.68
N PRO A 144 -13.84 -8.33 -0.29
CA PRO A 144 -14.49 -7.40 0.62
C PRO A 144 -15.74 -6.79 -0.03
N CYS A 145 -16.73 -6.44 0.79
CA CYS A 145 -17.90 -5.73 0.30
C CYS A 145 -17.55 -4.31 -0.17
N ARG A 146 -18.28 -3.84 -1.19
CA ARG A 146 -18.34 -2.41 -1.55
C ARG A 146 -18.87 -1.59 -0.37
N ARG A 147 -18.61 -0.28 -0.37
CA ARG A 147 -18.96 0.61 0.75
C ARG A 147 -20.48 0.70 0.97
N THR A 148 -21.22 0.73 -0.13
CA THR A 148 -22.66 0.90 -0.23
C THR A 148 -23.21 -0.14 -1.20
N GLY A 149 -24.41 -0.66 -0.94
CA GLY A 149 -25.20 -1.34 -1.95
C GLY A 149 -26.66 -1.49 -1.53
N THR A 150 -27.52 -1.86 -2.48
CA THR A 150 -28.94 -2.08 -2.20
C THR A 150 -29.20 -3.53 -1.76
N ALA A 151 -29.72 -3.71 -0.54
CA ALA A 151 -30.07 -5.02 0.01
C ALA A 151 -31.20 -5.68 -0.79
N ARG A 152 -31.39 -6.99 -0.56
CA ARG A 152 -32.43 -7.81 -1.21
C ARG A 152 -33.86 -7.25 -1.06
N LYS A 153 -34.12 -6.42 -0.05
CA LYS A 153 -35.42 -5.76 0.21
C LYS A 153 -35.54 -4.35 -0.38
N GLY A 154 -34.61 -3.93 -1.26
CA GLY A 154 -34.62 -2.61 -1.88
C GLY A 154 -34.19 -1.46 -0.96
N ARG A 155 -33.65 -1.75 0.23
CA ARG A 155 -33.13 -0.74 1.16
C ARG A 155 -31.61 -0.57 0.99
N PRO A 156 -31.08 0.65 1.05
CA PRO A 156 -29.64 0.86 1.07
C PRO A 156 -29.04 0.20 2.32
N GLU A 157 -27.98 -0.56 2.11
CA GLU A 157 -27.21 -1.22 3.14
C GLU A 157 -25.76 -0.75 3.04
N ASN A 158 -25.26 -0.25 4.16
CA ASN A 158 -23.87 0.15 4.28
C ASN A 158 -23.06 -0.99 4.87
N ARG A 159 -21.81 -1.11 4.41
CA ARG A 159 -20.85 -2.00 5.03
C ARG A 159 -20.63 -1.62 6.49
N GLU A 160 -20.72 -2.59 7.39
CA GLU A 160 -20.42 -2.36 8.80
C GLU A 160 -18.95 -1.98 8.95
N LEU A 161 -18.65 -0.85 9.62
CA LEU A 161 -17.29 -0.32 9.69
C LEU A 161 -16.32 -1.26 10.41
N ARG A 162 -16.78 -1.88 11.51
CA ARG A 162 -15.97 -2.76 12.36
C ARG A 162 -15.65 -4.08 11.67
N LYS A 163 -16.66 -4.72 11.08
CA LYS A 163 -16.50 -6.03 10.43
C LYS A 163 -15.95 -5.88 9.03
N GLY A 164 -16.37 -4.87 8.30
CA GLY A 164 -15.93 -4.63 6.94
C GLY A 164 -16.71 -5.40 5.87
N VAL A 165 -17.90 -5.87 6.21
CA VAL A 165 -18.85 -6.59 5.34
C VAL A 165 -20.27 -6.04 5.54
N HIS A 166 -21.18 -6.32 4.61
CA HIS A 166 -22.61 -6.03 4.76
C HIS A 166 -23.22 -6.98 5.81
N ALA A 167 -24.19 -6.50 6.59
CA ALA A 167 -24.88 -7.30 7.60
C ALA A 167 -25.56 -8.52 6.96
N SER A 168 -26.22 -8.33 5.80
CA SER A 168 -26.85 -9.41 5.02
C SER A 168 -25.87 -10.54 4.65
N ARG A 169 -24.57 -10.23 4.50
CA ARG A 169 -23.55 -11.26 4.21
C ARG A 169 -23.15 -12.03 5.46
N THR A 170 -23.08 -11.36 6.60
CA THR A 170 -22.79 -11.99 7.89
C THR A 170 -23.94 -12.91 8.31
N GLU A 171 -25.19 -12.46 8.12
CA GLU A 171 -26.39 -13.26 8.36
C GLU A 171 -26.40 -14.53 7.49
N LEU A 172 -26.14 -14.38 6.18
CA LEU A 172 -26.08 -15.52 5.27
C LEU A 172 -24.98 -16.53 5.65
N ALA A 173 -23.83 -16.05 6.11
CA ALA A 173 -22.74 -16.92 6.55
C ALA A 173 -23.09 -17.67 7.84
N ALA A 174 -23.80 -17.03 8.77
CA ALA A 174 -24.31 -17.69 9.97
C ALA A 174 -25.35 -18.76 9.61
N GLU A 175 -26.31 -18.45 8.74
CA GLU A 175 -27.32 -19.42 8.28
C GLU A 175 -26.70 -20.65 7.60
N GLN A 176 -25.66 -20.45 6.77
CA GLN A 176 -24.97 -21.58 6.13
C GLN A 176 -24.16 -22.42 7.11
N HIS A 177 -23.58 -21.80 8.15
CA HIS A 177 -22.88 -22.52 9.21
C HIS A 177 -23.85 -23.40 10.01
N ASP A 178 -24.98 -22.86 10.43
CA ASP A 178 -26.01 -23.59 11.18
C ASP A 178 -26.57 -24.76 10.36
N GLN A 179 -26.80 -24.57 9.05
CA GLN A 179 -27.23 -25.63 8.14
C GLN A 179 -26.17 -26.73 7.98
N ALA A 180 -24.89 -26.37 7.91
CA ALA A 180 -23.80 -27.34 7.81
C ALA A 180 -23.66 -28.16 9.10
N GLU A 181 -23.83 -27.54 10.27
CA GLU A 181 -23.83 -28.24 11.56
C GLU A 181 -25.02 -29.22 11.67
N GLN A 182 -26.22 -28.79 11.30
CA GLN A 182 -27.40 -29.67 11.30
C GLN A 182 -27.25 -30.84 10.32
N ALA A 183 -26.69 -30.60 9.12
CA ALA A 183 -26.43 -31.64 8.14
C ALA A 183 -25.38 -32.66 8.63
N ALA A 184 -24.36 -32.21 9.37
CA ALA A 184 -23.33 -33.09 9.94
C ALA A 184 -23.90 -34.00 11.05
N ASP A 185 -24.84 -33.50 11.85
CA ASP A 185 -25.49 -34.27 12.92
C ASP A 185 -26.52 -35.30 12.38
N THR A 186 -26.99 -35.10 11.15
CA THR A 186 -27.99 -35.98 10.49
C THR A 186 -27.35 -37.16 9.73
N LEU A 187 -26.03 -37.25 9.63
CA LEU A 187 -25.36 -38.38 8.96
C LEU A 187 -25.37 -39.63 9.86
N PRO A 188 -25.90 -40.78 9.39
CA PRO A 188 -25.93 -41.99 10.19
C PRO A 188 -24.50 -42.44 10.50
N ARG A 189 -24.18 -42.57 11.79
CA ARG A 189 -22.96 -43.24 12.25
C ARG A 189 -22.92 -44.61 11.58
N LYS A 190 -22.04 -44.79 10.61
CA LYS A 190 -21.73 -46.12 10.07
C LYS A 190 -21.21 -46.95 11.24
N GLU A 191 -22.05 -47.85 11.73
CA GLU A 191 -21.63 -48.91 12.63
C GLU A 191 -20.53 -49.69 11.92
N ILE A 192 -19.32 -49.64 12.47
CA ILE A 192 -18.19 -50.43 12.00
C ILE A 192 -18.46 -51.85 12.52
N PRO A 193 -18.70 -52.84 11.65
CA PRO A 193 -18.89 -54.21 12.11
C PRO A 193 -17.57 -54.74 12.70
N ALA A 194 -17.70 -55.43 13.83
CA ALA A 194 -16.62 -55.99 14.63
C ALA A 194 -15.83 -57.10 13.91
#